data_AF-A0A1B6JB78-F1
#
_entry.id   AF-A0A1B6JB78-F1
#
_cell.length_a   1.000
_cell.length_b   1.000
_cell.length_c   1.000
_cell.angle_alpha   90.00
_cell.angle_beta   90.00
_cell.angle_gamma   90.00
#
_symmetry.space_group_name_H-M   'P 1'
#
loop_
_entity.id
_entity.type
_entity.pdbx_description
1 polymer ?
#
loop_
_entity_poly.entity_id
_entity_poly.type
_entity_poly.pdbx_seq_one_letter_code
_entity_poly.pdbx_strand_id
1 'polypeptide(L)'
;RIKATSNPEATRTAYYALFESHLRYGITVWGGSTMGNLNRVLGMQKRAIRVIAGLSPRQSCRDVFKNLNILTVTSIYILDTVLYCVTKDPPKQSDVHEYNTRYAGNYVLPGHRTAMYERKPLYAGVKMLNKIPDHLKAGGPVLMKRKLQRWLLDKAFYTLNEFFAWGDPT
;
A
#
# COMPACT_ATOMS: atom_id res chain seq x y z
N ARG A 1 9.60 -29.12 3.67
CA ARG A 1 10.17 -29.84 2.50
C ARG A 1 10.85 -28.91 1.50
N ILE A 2 10.22 -27.83 1.00
CA ILE A 2 10.85 -26.88 0.04
C ILE A 2 12.12 -26.17 0.61
N LYS A 3 12.14 -25.85 1.91
CA LYS A 3 13.28 -25.16 2.54
C LYS A 3 14.58 -25.99 2.59
N ALA A 4 14.50 -27.31 2.42
CA ALA A 4 15.66 -28.20 2.48
C ALA A 4 16.44 -28.26 1.15
N THR A 5 15.85 -27.79 0.05
CA THR A 5 16.42 -27.92 -1.30
C THR A 5 16.48 -26.61 -2.09
N SER A 6 15.89 -25.52 -1.57
CA SER A 6 15.76 -24.23 -2.27
C SER A 6 16.59 -23.14 -1.60
N ASN A 7 17.30 -22.34 -2.39
CA ASN A 7 18.00 -21.15 -1.89
C ASN A 7 16.98 -20.04 -1.48
N PRO A 8 17.37 -19.10 -0.60
CA PRO A 8 16.47 -18.03 -0.16
C PRO A 8 15.95 -17.15 -1.31
N GLU A 9 16.78 -16.90 -2.32
CA GLU A 9 16.46 -16.07 -3.49
C GLU A 9 15.41 -16.72 -4.42
N ALA A 10 15.53 -18.01 -4.71
CA ALA A 10 14.55 -18.76 -5.50
C ALA A 10 13.23 -18.87 -4.74
N THR A 11 13.28 -19.05 -3.41
CA THR A 11 12.08 -19.08 -2.58
C THR A 11 11.35 -17.73 -2.61
N ARG A 12 12.10 -16.62 -2.55
CA ARG A 12 11.54 -15.27 -2.71
C ARG A 12 11.02 -15.01 -4.13
N THR A 13 11.72 -15.50 -5.15
CA THR A 13 11.27 -15.41 -6.55
C THR A 13 9.97 -16.17 -6.76
N ALA A 14 9.88 -17.40 -6.24
CA ALA A 14 8.66 -18.20 -6.27
C ALA A 14 7.49 -17.51 -5.55
N TYR A 15 7.77 -16.82 -4.42
CA TYR A 15 6.76 -15.99 -3.75
C TYR A 15 6.21 -14.90 -4.67
N TYR A 16 7.09 -14.13 -5.33
CA TYR A 16 6.64 -13.08 -6.26
C TYR A 16 5.87 -13.65 -7.45
N ALA A 17 6.37 -14.74 -8.04
CA ALA A 17 5.79 -15.34 -9.24
C ALA A 17 4.44 -16.04 -8.98
N LEU A 18 4.27 -16.71 -7.84
CA LEU A 18 3.10 -17.54 -7.57
C LEU A 18 2.09 -16.88 -6.64
N PHE A 19 2.53 -16.05 -5.69
CA PHE A 19 1.65 -15.43 -4.70
C PHE A 19 1.38 -13.97 -5.01
N GLU A 20 2.43 -13.15 -5.13
CA GLU A 20 2.26 -11.70 -5.29
C GLU A 20 1.65 -11.32 -6.64
N SER A 21 1.96 -12.07 -7.72
CA SER A 21 1.35 -11.90 -9.04
C SER A 21 -0.18 -11.97 -8.99
N HIS A 22 -0.74 -13.01 -8.36
CA HIS A 22 -2.18 -13.20 -8.17
C HIS A 22 -2.77 -12.16 -7.22
N LEU A 23 -2.03 -11.79 -6.16
CA LEU A 23 -2.45 -10.76 -5.23
C LEU A 23 -2.56 -9.39 -5.90
N ARG A 24 -1.62 -9.02 -6.76
CA ARG A 24 -1.62 -7.73 -7.45
C ARG A 24 -2.71 -7.63 -8.51
N TYR A 25 -3.16 -8.75 -9.05
CA TYR A 25 -4.21 -8.78 -10.05
C TYR A 25 -5.48 -8.09 -9.52
N GLY A 26 -5.83 -6.96 -10.13
CA GLY A 26 -7.01 -6.17 -9.78
C GLY A 26 -6.98 -5.57 -8.37
N ILE A 27 -5.83 -5.45 -7.71
CA ILE A 27 -5.77 -5.00 -6.30
C ILE A 27 -6.36 -3.61 -6.07
N THR A 28 -6.23 -2.70 -7.04
CA THR A 28 -6.85 -1.37 -6.98
C THR A 28 -8.38 -1.44 -6.98
N VAL A 29 -8.96 -2.49 -7.56
CA VAL A 29 -10.41 -2.71 -7.65
C VAL A 29 -10.93 -3.41 -6.40
N TRP A 30 -10.36 -4.57 -6.02
CA TRP A 30 -10.88 -5.36 -4.91
C TRP A 30 -10.32 -4.94 -3.54
N GLY A 31 -9.12 -4.33 -3.48
CA GLY A 31 -8.49 -3.92 -2.22
C GLY A 31 -9.28 -2.85 -1.47
N GLY A 32 -10.11 -2.07 -2.18
CA GLY A 32 -11.02 -1.08 -1.60
C GLY A 32 -12.38 -1.62 -1.15
N SER A 33 -12.67 -2.92 -1.33
CA SER A 33 -14.01 -3.45 -1.07
C SER A 33 -14.36 -3.51 0.42
N THR A 34 -13.55 -4.23 1.22
CA THR A 34 -13.71 -4.38 2.68
C THR A 34 -12.36 -4.61 3.35
N MET A 35 -12.21 -4.13 4.59
CA MET A 35 -11.04 -4.46 5.41
C MET A 35 -10.91 -5.96 5.67
N GLY A 36 -12.03 -6.67 5.75
CA GLY A 36 -12.06 -8.13 5.91
C GLY A 36 -11.32 -8.88 4.80
N ASN A 37 -11.48 -8.43 3.55
CA ASN A 37 -10.80 -9.05 2.40
C ASN A 37 -9.27 -8.86 2.49
N LEU A 38 -8.79 -7.65 2.76
CA LEU A 38 -7.37 -7.38 2.98
C LEU A 38 -6.82 -8.20 4.15
N ASN A 39 -7.55 -8.29 5.27
CA ASN A 39 -7.12 -9.07 6.43
C ASN A 39 -7.03 -10.58 6.13
N ARG A 40 -7.98 -11.12 5.35
CA ARG A 40 -7.94 -12.52 4.90
C ARG A 40 -6.72 -12.79 4.03
N VAL A 41 -6.44 -11.92 3.05
CA VAL A 41 -5.26 -12.05 2.19
C VAL A 41 -3.97 -11.88 2.99
N LEU A 42 -3.91 -10.93 3.93
CA LEU A 42 -2.77 -10.76 4.84
C LEU A 42 -2.53 -12.02 5.68
N GLY A 43 -3.59 -12.68 6.14
CA GLY A 43 -3.50 -13.96 6.84
C GLY A 43 -2.82 -15.03 5.99
N MET A 44 -3.24 -15.18 4.72
CA MET A 44 -2.61 -16.09 3.76
C MET A 44 -1.16 -15.71 3.45
N GLN A 45 -0.90 -14.41 3.27
CA GLN A 45 0.43 -13.87 3.02
C GLN A 45 1.38 -14.18 4.18
N LYS A 46 0.94 -13.95 5.42
CA LYS A 46 1.71 -14.29 6.63
C LYS A 46 1.99 -15.79 6.73
N ARG A 47 1.08 -16.66 6.32
CA ARG A 47 1.34 -18.11 6.27
C ARG A 47 2.47 -18.43 5.30
N ALA A 48 2.46 -17.85 4.09
CA ALA A 48 3.54 -18.00 3.13
C ALA A 48 4.89 -17.50 3.70
N ILE A 49 4.91 -16.29 4.29
CA ILE A 49 6.11 -15.71 4.90
C ILE A 49 6.66 -16.58 6.04
N ARG A 50 5.79 -17.17 6.89
CA ARG A 50 6.23 -18.09 7.94
C ARG A 50 6.91 -19.34 7.37
N VAL A 51 6.41 -19.89 6.27
CA VAL A 51 7.04 -21.04 5.60
C VAL A 51 8.40 -20.66 5.03
N ILE A 52 8.49 -19.51 4.37
CA ILE A 52 9.74 -19.01 3.76
C ILE A 52 10.81 -18.78 4.84
N ALA A 53 10.47 -18.07 5.91
CA ALA A 53 11.42 -17.72 6.97
C ALA A 53 11.60 -18.82 8.03
N GLY A 54 10.72 -19.83 8.09
CA GLY A 54 10.72 -20.88 9.12
C GLY A 54 10.37 -20.35 10.51
N LEU A 55 9.41 -19.42 10.58
CA LEU A 55 8.98 -18.82 11.84
C LEU A 55 8.06 -19.76 12.61
N SER A 56 8.06 -19.63 13.94
CA SER A 56 7.08 -20.32 14.78
C SER A 56 5.67 -19.75 14.56
N PRO A 57 4.60 -20.50 14.88
CA PRO A 57 3.22 -20.05 14.63
C PRO A 57 2.86 -18.69 15.25
N ARG A 58 3.41 -18.40 16.45
CA ARG A 58 3.13 -17.18 17.22
C ARG A 58 4.11 -16.04 16.93
N GLN A 59 5.21 -16.30 16.25
CA GLN A 59 6.20 -15.27 15.94
C GLN A 59 5.63 -14.22 14.97
N SER A 60 5.96 -12.95 15.23
CA SER A 60 5.57 -11.83 14.37
C SER A 60 6.23 -11.94 13.01
N CYS A 61 5.47 -11.70 11.95
CA CYS A 61 6.00 -11.62 10.58
C CYS A 61 6.45 -10.20 10.21
N ARG A 62 6.26 -9.19 11.07
CA ARG A 62 6.36 -7.77 10.66
C ARG A 62 7.79 -7.43 10.23
N ASP A 63 8.78 -7.80 11.03
CA ASP A 63 10.19 -7.56 10.70
C ASP A 63 10.66 -8.45 9.56
N VAL A 64 10.05 -9.64 9.43
CA VAL A 64 10.38 -10.58 8.35
C VAL A 64 9.93 -10.06 6.99
N PHE A 65 8.79 -9.35 6.90
CA PHE A 65 8.41 -8.64 5.69
C PHE A 65 9.50 -7.66 5.25
N LYS A 66 10.07 -6.89 6.20
CA LYS A 66 11.14 -5.92 5.93
C LYS A 66 12.41 -6.63 5.48
N ASN A 67 12.85 -7.64 6.22
CA ASN A 67 14.08 -8.39 5.94
C ASN A 67 14.02 -9.10 4.59
N LEU A 68 12.87 -9.65 4.23
CA LEU A 68 12.65 -10.27 2.92
C LEU A 68 12.36 -9.26 1.80
N ASN A 69 12.27 -7.97 2.12
CA ASN A 69 11.87 -6.91 1.17
C ASN A 69 10.54 -7.21 0.47
N ILE A 70 9.57 -7.73 1.23
CA ILE A 70 8.21 -8.05 0.76
C ILE A 70 7.23 -7.05 1.39
N LEU A 71 6.43 -6.40 0.56
CA LEU A 71 5.36 -5.52 1.03
C LEU A 71 4.18 -6.34 1.55
N THR A 72 3.51 -5.84 2.59
CA THR A 72 2.22 -6.38 3.03
C THR A 72 1.15 -6.10 1.97
N VAL A 73 0.11 -6.94 1.88
CA VAL A 73 -1.01 -6.72 0.94
C VAL A 73 -1.60 -5.31 1.04
N THR A 74 -1.74 -4.80 2.27
CA THR A 74 -2.22 -3.44 2.55
C THR A 74 -1.29 -2.39 1.96
N SER A 75 0.03 -2.58 2.09
CA SER A 75 1.02 -1.68 1.48
C SER A 75 1.01 -1.74 -0.03
N ILE A 76 0.83 -2.94 -0.63
CA ILE A 76 0.70 -3.09 -2.08
C ILE A 76 -0.55 -2.35 -2.58
N TYR A 77 -1.68 -2.51 -1.88
CA TYR A 77 -2.91 -1.79 -2.22
C TYR A 77 -2.74 -0.28 -2.15
N ILE A 78 -2.12 0.25 -1.08
CA ILE A 78 -1.85 1.70 -0.96
C ILE A 78 -0.96 2.17 -2.11
N LEU A 79 0.15 1.47 -2.38
CA LEU A 79 1.10 1.83 -3.43
C LEU A 79 0.42 1.88 -4.81
N ASP A 80 -0.23 0.79 -5.21
CA ASP A 80 -0.79 0.68 -6.55
C ASP A 80 -1.99 1.63 -6.75
N THR A 81 -2.79 1.88 -5.69
CA THR A 81 -3.92 2.82 -5.75
C THR A 81 -3.47 4.27 -5.83
N VAL A 82 -2.41 4.64 -5.08
CA VAL A 82 -1.82 5.97 -5.16
C VAL A 82 -1.19 6.22 -6.52
N LEU A 83 -0.42 5.26 -7.05
CA LEU A 83 0.18 5.38 -8.37
C LEU A 83 -0.87 5.48 -9.47
N TYR A 84 -1.94 4.69 -9.38
CA TYR A 84 -3.09 4.82 -10.27
C TYR A 84 -3.67 6.23 -10.24
N CYS A 85 -3.86 6.83 -9.06
CA CYS A 85 -4.35 8.19 -8.95
C CYS A 85 -3.38 9.21 -9.56
N VAL A 86 -2.08 9.12 -9.28
CA VAL A 86 -1.08 10.02 -9.85
C VAL A 86 -1.09 9.97 -11.38
N THR A 87 -1.28 8.79 -11.99
CA THR A 87 -1.40 8.68 -13.46
C THR A 87 -2.68 9.29 -14.04
N LYS A 88 -3.68 9.57 -13.21
CA LYS A 88 -4.95 10.18 -13.62
C LYS A 88 -4.98 11.69 -13.36
N ASP A 89 -3.89 12.24 -12.84
CA ASP A 89 -3.67 13.67 -12.59
C ASP A 89 -4.90 14.38 -11.95
N PRO A 90 -5.28 14.00 -10.72
CA PRO A 90 -6.43 14.59 -10.06
C PRO A 90 -6.16 16.07 -9.76
N PRO A 91 -7.19 16.93 -9.83
CA PRO A 91 -7.04 18.36 -9.59
C PRO A 91 -6.60 18.63 -8.15
N LYS A 92 -5.73 19.62 -7.98
CA LYS A 92 -5.32 20.13 -6.67
C LYS A 92 -6.26 21.23 -6.21
N GLN A 93 -6.29 21.45 -4.91
CA GLN A 93 -7.11 22.52 -4.32
C GLN A 93 -6.68 23.91 -4.82
N SER A 94 -5.40 24.08 -5.17
CA SER A 94 -4.86 25.27 -5.85
C SER A 94 -5.47 25.53 -7.22
N ASP A 95 -5.91 24.49 -7.94
CA ASP A 95 -6.44 24.62 -9.30
C ASP A 95 -7.92 25.05 -9.28
N VAL A 96 -8.56 24.94 -8.12
CA VAL A 96 -9.99 25.24 -7.91
C VAL A 96 -10.22 26.61 -7.27
N HIS A 97 -9.23 27.13 -6.53
CA HIS A 97 -9.34 28.42 -5.84
C HIS A 97 -8.20 29.35 -6.23
N GLU A 98 -8.54 30.59 -6.61
CA GLU A 98 -7.57 31.64 -6.99
C GLU A 98 -6.73 32.16 -5.80
N TYR A 99 -7.08 31.78 -4.57
CA TYR A 99 -6.39 32.21 -3.35
C TYR A 99 -5.79 31.03 -2.58
N ASN A 100 -4.64 31.26 -1.93
CA ASN A 100 -3.92 30.24 -1.17
C ASN A 100 -4.72 29.79 0.06
N THR A 101 -5.29 28.59 0.00
CA THR A 101 -5.93 27.95 1.15
C THR A 101 -4.90 27.20 1.99
N ARG A 102 -5.18 27.02 3.30
CA ARG A 102 -4.33 26.25 4.23
C ARG A 102 -4.05 24.80 3.76
N TYR A 103 -4.86 24.29 2.84
CA TYR A 103 -4.74 22.96 2.23
C TYR A 103 -4.45 23.00 0.73
N ALA A 104 -3.87 24.08 0.21
CA ALA A 104 -3.65 24.28 -1.23
C ALA A 104 -2.88 23.13 -1.91
N GLY A 105 -1.97 22.47 -1.19
CA GLY A 105 -1.20 21.31 -1.69
C GLY A 105 -1.95 19.97 -1.69
N ASN A 106 -3.15 19.91 -1.11
CA ASN A 106 -3.98 18.70 -1.12
C ASN A 106 -4.76 18.57 -2.42
N TYR A 107 -5.03 17.33 -2.80
CA TYR A 107 -5.89 16.98 -3.92
C TYR A 107 -7.35 17.10 -3.54
N VAL A 108 -8.18 17.58 -4.47
CA VAL A 108 -9.60 17.82 -4.24
C VAL A 108 -10.32 16.47 -4.09
N LEU A 109 -10.94 16.27 -2.94
CA LEU A 109 -11.87 15.16 -2.73
C LEU A 109 -13.27 15.63 -3.11
N PRO A 110 -13.89 15.08 -4.18
CA PRO A 110 -15.25 15.47 -4.54
C PRO A 110 -16.23 15.11 -3.42
N GLY A 111 -17.15 16.02 -3.13
CA GLY A 111 -18.23 15.77 -2.17
C GLY A 111 -19.08 14.60 -2.63
N HIS A 112 -19.42 13.69 -1.72
CA HIS A 112 -20.24 12.53 -2.02
C HIS A 112 -21.17 12.20 -0.84
N ARG A 113 -22.20 11.41 -1.12
CA ARG A 113 -23.25 11.04 -0.14
C ARG A 113 -23.22 9.57 0.27
N THR A 114 -22.38 8.73 -0.36
CA THR A 114 -22.43 7.28 -0.17
C THR A 114 -21.05 6.69 0.12
N ALA A 115 -20.97 5.80 1.10
CA ALA A 115 -19.73 5.08 1.41
C ALA A 115 -19.19 4.26 0.23
N MET A 116 -20.04 3.86 -0.72
CA MET A 116 -19.63 3.19 -1.95
C MET A 116 -18.78 4.10 -2.84
N TYR A 117 -19.08 5.40 -2.87
CA TYR A 117 -18.31 6.37 -3.65
C TYR A 117 -16.89 6.51 -3.08
N GLU A 118 -16.72 6.41 -1.76
CA GLU A 118 -15.39 6.42 -1.12
C GLU A 118 -14.50 5.25 -1.52
N ARG A 119 -15.11 4.12 -1.92
CA ARG A 119 -14.39 2.91 -2.33
C ARG A 119 -13.89 2.98 -3.76
N LYS A 120 -14.29 3.98 -4.55
CA LYS A 120 -13.77 4.16 -5.91
C LYS A 120 -12.25 4.33 -5.84
N PRO A 121 -11.47 3.65 -6.70
CA PRO A 121 -10.01 3.70 -6.64
C PRO A 121 -9.45 5.12 -6.68
N LEU A 122 -10.07 6.00 -7.47
CA LEU A 122 -9.71 7.43 -7.53
C LEU A 122 -9.92 8.12 -6.18
N TYR A 123 -11.08 7.99 -5.57
CA TYR A 123 -11.37 8.63 -4.30
C TYR A 123 -10.47 8.08 -3.19
N ALA A 124 -10.38 6.75 -3.08
CA ALA A 124 -9.54 6.08 -2.10
C ALA A 124 -8.07 6.47 -2.25
N GLY A 125 -7.54 6.49 -3.47
CA GLY A 125 -6.16 6.84 -3.72
C GLY A 125 -5.87 8.32 -3.52
N VAL A 126 -6.78 9.24 -3.85
CA VAL A 126 -6.65 10.66 -3.50
C VAL A 126 -6.62 10.85 -1.97
N LYS A 127 -7.49 10.14 -1.24
CA LYS A 127 -7.51 10.15 0.23
C LYS A 127 -6.20 9.63 0.82
N MET A 128 -5.64 8.56 0.26
CA MET A 128 -4.33 8.04 0.65
C MET A 128 -3.20 8.99 0.29
N LEU A 129 -3.25 9.58 -0.90
CA LEU A 129 -2.25 10.53 -1.39
C LEU A 129 -2.18 11.76 -0.50
N ASN A 130 -3.30 12.32 -0.07
CA ASN A 130 -3.33 13.43 0.89
C ASN A 130 -2.72 13.07 2.25
N LYS A 131 -2.73 11.79 2.64
CA LYS A 131 -2.16 11.30 3.91
C LYS A 131 -0.64 11.08 3.85
N ILE A 132 -0.07 10.86 2.66
CA ILE A 132 1.37 10.61 2.48
C ILE A 132 2.17 11.90 2.80
N PRO A 133 3.36 11.81 3.44
CA PRO A 133 4.26 12.95 3.60
C PRO A 133 4.71 13.61 2.29
N ASP A 134 4.81 14.94 2.26
CA ASP A 134 5.11 15.68 1.03
C ASP A 134 6.49 15.37 0.42
N HIS A 135 7.49 15.07 1.25
CA HIS A 135 8.82 14.67 0.78
C HIS A 135 8.82 13.36 -0.04
N LEU A 136 7.80 12.49 0.18
CA LEU A 136 7.59 11.28 -0.60
C LEU A 136 6.85 11.55 -1.92
N LYS A 137 6.02 12.60 -1.97
CA LYS A 137 5.33 13.06 -3.19
C LYS A 137 6.28 13.80 -4.14
N ALA A 138 7.36 14.37 -3.61
CA ALA A 138 8.30 15.15 -4.39
C ALA A 138 9.07 14.31 -5.44
N GLY A 139 9.04 14.79 -6.68
CA GLY A 139 9.73 14.21 -7.84
C GLY A 139 8.78 13.58 -8.86
N GLY A 140 9.33 13.05 -9.96
CA GLY A 140 8.54 12.37 -10.99
C GLY A 140 7.95 11.02 -10.52
N PRO A 141 6.99 10.43 -11.27
CA PRO A 141 6.27 9.21 -10.87
C PRO A 141 7.17 8.02 -10.51
N VAL A 142 8.30 7.86 -11.21
CA VAL A 142 9.28 6.79 -10.95
C VAL A 142 9.97 6.98 -9.60
N LEU A 143 10.38 8.21 -9.28
CA LEU A 143 11.03 8.52 -8.01
C LEU A 143 10.05 8.39 -6.85
N MET A 144 8.84 8.92 -7.02
CA MET A 144 7.75 8.79 -6.06
C MET A 144 7.44 7.32 -5.75
N LYS A 145 7.30 6.46 -6.77
CA LYS A 145 7.10 5.01 -6.60
C LYS A 145 8.18 4.39 -5.73
N ARG A 146 9.46 4.68 -6.01
CA ARG A 146 10.59 4.12 -5.26
C ARG A 146 10.60 4.59 -3.81
N LYS A 147 10.42 5.89 -3.57
CA LYS A 147 10.36 6.48 -2.21
C LYS A 147 9.20 5.89 -1.41
N LEU A 148 8.01 5.87 -2.00
CA LEU A 148 6.80 5.36 -1.37
C LEU A 148 6.91 3.86 -1.07
N GLN A 149 7.43 3.06 -2.00
CA GLN A 149 7.68 1.65 -1.79
C GLN A 149 8.62 1.40 -0.61
N ARG A 150 9.72 2.15 -0.51
CA ARG A 150 10.67 2.03 0.61
C ARG A 150 10.03 2.42 1.94
N TRP A 151 9.27 3.51 1.97
CA TRP A 151 8.57 3.96 3.19
C TRP A 151 7.51 2.96 3.65
N LEU A 152 6.70 2.44 2.73
CA LEU A 152 5.69 1.43 3.03
C LEU A 152 6.31 0.12 3.53
N LEU A 153 7.47 -0.26 2.98
CA LEU A 153 8.22 -1.43 3.44
C LEU A 153 8.72 -1.23 4.88
N ASP A 154 9.27 -0.06 5.21
CA ASP A 154 9.73 0.26 6.56
C ASP A 154 8.59 0.20 7.59
N LYS A 155 7.43 0.80 7.28
CA LYS A 155 6.29 0.81 8.20
C LYS A 155 5.58 -0.53 8.30
N ALA A 156 5.57 -1.31 7.22
CA ALA A 156 4.96 -2.63 7.12
C ALA A 156 3.50 -2.67 7.61
N PHE A 157 2.67 -1.72 7.16
CA PHE A 157 1.27 -1.58 7.60
C PHE A 157 0.46 -2.86 7.40
N TYR A 158 -0.23 -3.33 8.44
CA TYR A 158 -1.12 -4.49 8.34
C TYR A 158 -2.55 -4.08 8.00
N THR A 159 -2.98 -2.89 8.40
CA THR A 159 -4.34 -2.40 8.12
C THR A 159 -4.33 -0.99 7.57
N LEU A 160 -5.39 -0.62 6.85
CA LEU A 160 -5.59 0.76 6.40
C LEU A 160 -5.75 1.71 7.59
N ASN A 161 -6.33 1.26 8.69
CA ASN A 161 -6.45 2.05 9.91
C ASN A 161 -5.08 2.40 10.48
N GLU A 162 -4.13 1.46 10.50
CA GLU A 162 -2.74 1.74 10.90
C GLU A 162 -2.12 2.82 10.00
N PHE A 163 -2.36 2.78 8.68
CA PHE A 163 -1.88 3.78 7.74
C PHE A 163 -2.51 5.16 7.98
N PHE A 164 -3.83 5.25 8.16
CA PHE A 164 -4.50 6.53 8.37
C PHE A 164 -4.27 7.12 9.77
N ALA A 165 -4.07 6.28 10.78
CA ALA A 165 -3.70 6.70 12.13
C ALA A 165 -2.23 7.13 12.23
N TRP A 166 -1.39 6.79 11.26
CA TRP A 166 0.01 7.19 11.25
C TRP A 166 0.13 8.72 11.15
N GLY A 167 0.74 9.34 12.16
CA GLY A 167 1.16 10.75 12.13
C GLY A 167 2.68 10.80 12.08
N ASP A 168 3.23 11.80 11.38
CA ASP A 168 4.66 12.07 11.46
C ASP A 168 4.99 12.37 12.93
N PRO A 169 5.93 11.67 13.57
CA PRO A 169 6.45 12.14 14.85
C PRO A 169 7.16 13.47 14.56
N THR A 170 6.48 14.58 14.85
CA THR A 170 7.06 15.92 14.87
C THR A 170 8.28 15.97 15.77
#